data_AF-A0A2T1CFN7-F1
#
_entry.id   AF-A0A2T1CFN7-F1
#
_cell.length_a   1.000
_cell.length_b   1.000
_cell.length_c   1.000
_cell.angle_alpha   90.00
_cell.angle_beta   90.00
_cell.angle_gamma   90.00
#
_symmetry.space_group_name_H-M   'P 1'
#
loop_
_entity.id
_entity.type
_entity.pdbx_description
1 polymer ?
#
loop_
_entity_poly.entity_id
_entity_poly.type
_entity_poly.pdbx_seq_one_letter_code
_entity_poly.pdbx_strand_id
1 'polypeptide(L)'
;MHQNLLKNITTVEISTVIVDEIVDEIFIPWEVYQAIYILSRSYLEQSAINLSLWNRYLQLRRQLELAYCLLLIDASSAQYNRLLVEEIKRDLPILSQQNVDWEKIPTRLPEPIPHSRNSMSQVNQLLKERQFIDVLQQLNKRKIALDRRDRILRSSSHQHNITDTTYAQTSLQLNGKIVNRYDQAILGRSDRNLLLQLHEQSTATGEQQWRGLVKFILSLVARQ
;
A
#
# COMPACT_ATOMS: atom_id res chain seq x y z
N MET A 1 -18.54 17.80 16.00
CA MET A 1 -17.79 16.61 15.49
C MET A 1 -17.01 16.93 14.19
N HIS A 2 -16.15 17.97 14.15
CA HIS A 2 -15.48 18.38 12.89
C HIS A 2 -13.94 18.55 12.96
N GLN A 3 -13.26 18.08 14.01
CA GLN A 3 -11.81 18.26 14.14
C GLN A 3 -10.92 17.21 13.44
N ASN A 4 -11.48 16.22 12.71
CA ASN A 4 -10.70 15.07 12.22
C ASN A 4 -10.38 15.04 10.71
N LEU A 5 -10.93 15.95 9.89
CA LEU A 5 -10.64 15.95 8.44
C LEU A 5 -9.23 16.49 8.12
N LEU A 6 -8.75 17.48 8.88
CA LEU A 6 -7.43 18.11 8.67
C LEU A 6 -6.25 17.25 9.17
N LYS A 7 -6.47 16.31 10.10
CA LYS A 7 -5.42 15.40 10.58
C LYS A 7 -4.92 14.43 9.49
N ASN A 8 -5.74 14.17 8.47
CA ASN A 8 -5.48 13.11 7.49
C ASN A 8 -4.85 13.61 6.19
N ILE A 9 -4.77 14.92 5.95
CA ILE A 9 -4.15 15.46 4.74
C ILE A 9 -3.04 16.42 5.12
N THR A 10 -1.94 15.87 5.65
CA THR A 10 -0.78 16.66 6.05
C THR A 10 0.20 16.89 4.92
N THR A 11 0.09 16.13 3.83
CA THR A 11 1.13 16.04 2.80
C THR A 11 0.52 15.74 1.42
N VAL A 12 1.00 16.43 0.39
CA VAL A 12 0.83 16.08 -1.02
C VAL A 12 2.14 15.54 -1.55
N GLU A 13 2.07 14.49 -2.36
CA GLU A 13 3.23 13.84 -2.96
C GLU A 13 3.04 13.76 -4.47
N ILE A 14 4.02 14.27 -5.21
CA ILE A 14 4.13 14.18 -6.66
C ILE A 14 5.30 13.27 -6.98
N SER A 15 5.07 12.19 -7.73
CA SER A 15 6.10 11.24 -8.15
C SER A 15 6.11 11.13 -9.67
N THR A 16 7.29 11.20 -10.27
CA THR A 16 7.50 10.97 -11.71
C THR A 16 8.16 9.60 -11.88
N VAL A 17 7.42 8.71 -12.52
CA VAL A 17 7.78 7.32 -12.75
C VAL A 17 7.66 7.04 -14.24
N ILE A 18 8.65 6.34 -14.81
CA ILE A 18 8.49 5.75 -16.13
C ILE A 18 7.89 4.38 -15.94
N VAL A 19 6.75 4.14 -16.57
CA VAL A 19 6.00 2.88 -16.50
C VAL A 19 5.72 2.40 -17.91
N ASP A 20 5.61 1.09 -18.07
CA ASP A 20 5.21 0.47 -19.34
C ASP A 20 3.72 0.71 -19.64
N GLU A 21 2.90 0.87 -18.59
CA GLU A 21 1.46 1.09 -18.68
C GLU A 21 0.95 1.99 -17.55
N ILE A 22 0.07 2.95 -17.88
CA ILE A 22 -0.72 3.72 -16.91
C ILE A 22 -2.09 3.05 -16.81
N VAL A 23 -2.33 2.31 -15.72
CA VAL A 23 -3.61 1.67 -15.43
C VAL A 23 -4.40 2.52 -14.43
N ASP A 24 -5.66 2.85 -14.75
CA ASP A 24 -6.61 3.41 -13.79
C ASP A 24 -7.01 2.31 -12.80
N GLU A 25 -6.38 2.32 -11.62
CA GLU A 25 -6.55 1.23 -10.65
C GLU A 25 -7.72 1.51 -9.70
N ILE A 26 -8.83 0.80 -9.92
CA ILE A 26 -9.95 0.77 -9.00
C ILE A 26 -9.58 -0.10 -7.80
N PHE A 27 -9.51 0.51 -6.61
CA PHE A 27 -9.33 -0.22 -5.37
C PHE A 27 -10.64 -0.89 -4.93
N ILE A 28 -10.72 -2.21 -5.09
CA ILE A 28 -11.84 -3.03 -4.61
C ILE A 28 -11.36 -3.82 -3.38
N PRO A 29 -11.76 -3.44 -2.14
CA PRO A 29 -11.19 -4.01 -0.91
C PRO A 29 -11.29 -5.53 -0.83
N TRP A 30 -12.41 -6.09 -1.26
CA TRP A 30 -12.64 -7.54 -1.24
C TRP A 30 -11.62 -8.30 -2.11
N GLU A 31 -11.44 -7.86 -3.35
CA GLU A 31 -10.53 -8.50 -4.31
C GLU A 31 -9.08 -8.40 -3.85
N VAL A 32 -8.69 -7.23 -3.34
CA VAL A 32 -7.34 -7.01 -2.81
C VAL A 32 -7.09 -7.88 -1.59
N TYR A 33 -8.05 -7.94 -0.66
CA TYR A 33 -7.95 -8.79 0.52
C TYR A 33 -7.74 -10.25 0.12
N GLN A 34 -8.58 -10.76 -0.78
CA GLN A 34 -8.48 -12.13 -1.28
C GLN A 34 -7.13 -12.39 -1.97
N ALA A 35 -6.71 -11.47 -2.86
CA ALA A 35 -5.48 -11.61 -3.62
C ALA A 35 -4.21 -11.60 -2.75
N ILE A 36 -4.23 -10.92 -1.60
CA ILE A 36 -3.12 -10.95 -0.63
C ILE A 36 -3.25 -12.14 0.31
N TYR A 37 -4.47 -12.50 0.73
CA TYR A 37 -4.73 -13.62 1.65
C TYR A 37 -4.19 -14.95 1.13
N ILE A 38 -4.35 -15.22 -0.17
CA ILE A 38 -3.91 -16.47 -0.80
C ILE A 38 -2.39 -16.62 -0.91
N LEU A 39 -1.62 -15.56 -0.70
CA LEU A 39 -0.17 -15.61 -0.81
C LEU A 39 0.41 -16.50 0.29
N SER A 40 0.99 -17.61 -0.11
CA SER A 40 1.72 -18.56 0.74
C SER A 40 2.90 -19.12 -0.04
N ARG A 41 3.85 -19.79 0.62
CA ARG A 41 4.93 -20.50 -0.11
C ARG A 41 4.37 -21.50 -1.13
N SER A 42 3.37 -22.29 -0.73
CA SER A 42 2.75 -23.29 -1.62
C SER A 42 2.06 -22.65 -2.83
N TYR A 43 1.40 -21.51 -2.66
CA TYR A 43 0.83 -20.75 -3.77
C TYR A 43 1.93 -20.20 -4.69
N LEU A 44 3.01 -19.65 -4.12
CA LEU A 44 4.12 -19.10 -4.91
C LEU A 44 4.88 -20.16 -5.68
N GLU A 45 5.06 -21.36 -5.13
CA GLU A 45 5.65 -22.52 -5.79
C GLU A 45 4.85 -22.99 -7.01
N GLN A 46 3.52 -22.94 -6.91
CA GLN A 46 2.61 -23.28 -8.02
C GLN A 46 2.45 -22.13 -9.01
N SER A 47 2.71 -20.90 -8.58
CA SER A 47 2.72 -19.73 -9.43
C SER A 47 4.00 -19.67 -10.26
N ALA A 48 3.93 -19.07 -11.44
CA ALA A 48 5.13 -18.84 -12.23
C ALA A 48 5.97 -17.63 -11.75
N ILE A 49 5.72 -17.09 -10.54
CA ILE A 49 6.34 -15.85 -10.02
C ILE A 49 7.84 -16.02 -9.84
N ASN A 50 8.61 -15.00 -10.22
CA ASN A 50 10.06 -15.02 -10.10
C ASN A 50 10.50 -15.21 -8.63
N LEU A 51 11.36 -16.20 -8.40
CA LEU A 51 11.90 -16.58 -7.07
C LEU A 51 12.46 -15.40 -6.27
N SER A 52 13.10 -14.42 -6.94
CA SER A 52 13.68 -13.25 -6.27
C SER A 52 12.64 -12.34 -5.59
N LEU A 53 11.36 -12.46 -5.97
CA LEU A 53 10.27 -11.66 -5.45
C LEU A 53 9.48 -12.36 -4.34
N TRP A 54 9.68 -13.67 -4.13
CA TRP A 54 8.87 -14.47 -3.21
C TRP A 54 8.80 -13.89 -1.79
N ASN A 55 9.96 -13.52 -1.22
CA ASN A 55 10.03 -12.92 0.11
C ASN A 55 9.21 -11.62 0.21
N ARG A 56 9.14 -10.84 -0.88
CA ARG A 56 8.38 -9.58 -0.91
C ARG A 56 6.88 -9.82 -0.98
N TYR A 57 6.43 -10.85 -1.71
CA TYR A 57 5.03 -11.26 -1.71
C TYR A 57 4.60 -11.82 -0.35
N LEU A 58 5.41 -12.71 0.24
CA LEU A 58 5.16 -13.24 1.59
C LEU A 58 5.12 -12.12 2.64
N GLN A 59 5.93 -11.07 2.47
CA GLN A 59 5.89 -9.90 3.34
C GLN A 59 4.53 -9.17 3.28
N LEU A 60 3.86 -9.13 2.12
CA LEU A 60 2.50 -8.55 2.03
C LEU A 60 1.51 -9.34 2.88
N ARG A 61 1.55 -10.68 2.76
CA ARG A 61 0.68 -11.57 3.55
C ARG A 61 0.94 -11.42 5.05
N ARG A 62 2.20 -11.34 5.46
CA ARG A 62 2.58 -11.11 6.86
C ARG A 62 2.07 -9.78 7.40
N GLN A 63 2.19 -8.71 6.60
CA GLN A 63 1.71 -7.38 6.99
C GLN A 63 0.18 -7.35 7.12
N LEU A 64 -0.54 -8.08 6.26
CA LEU A 64 -1.98 -8.26 6.39
C LEU A 64 -2.36 -8.97 7.70
N GLU A 65 -1.64 -10.06 8.05
CA GLU A 65 -1.83 -10.80 9.30
C GLU A 65 -1.58 -9.91 10.53
N LEU A 66 -0.47 -9.17 10.52
CA LEU A 66 -0.11 -8.26 11.59
C LEU A 66 -1.17 -7.18 11.78
N ALA A 67 -1.66 -6.58 10.69
CA ALA A 67 -2.69 -5.54 10.75
C ALA A 67 -3.96 -6.06 11.42
N TYR A 68 -4.39 -7.27 11.10
CA TYR A 68 -5.55 -7.88 11.74
C TYR A 68 -5.29 -8.24 13.21
N CYS A 69 -4.13 -8.81 13.53
CA CYS A 69 -3.75 -9.12 14.92
C CYS A 69 -3.77 -7.87 15.82
N LEU A 70 -3.37 -6.71 15.30
CA LEU A 70 -3.43 -5.44 16.03
C LEU A 70 -4.87 -5.03 16.35
N LEU A 71 -5.83 -5.27 15.45
CA LEU A 71 -7.26 -5.00 15.71
C LEU A 71 -7.83 -5.94 16.78
N LEU A 72 -7.41 -7.21 16.79
CA LEU A 72 -7.88 -8.19 17.78
C LEU A 72 -7.46 -7.84 19.22
N ILE A 73 -6.38 -7.07 19.40
CA ILE A 73 -5.88 -6.66 20.73
C ILE A 73 -6.26 -5.23 21.12
N ASP A 74 -6.71 -4.42 20.18
CA ASP A 74 -7.14 -3.05 20.42
C ASP A 74 -8.56 -3.05 20.99
N ALA A 75 -8.70 -2.70 22.27
CA ALA A 75 -10.00 -2.62 22.95
C ALA A 75 -11.00 -1.64 22.32
N SER A 76 -10.54 -0.74 21.44
CA SER A 76 -11.39 0.19 20.71
C SER A 76 -11.86 -0.32 19.34
N SER A 77 -11.31 -1.45 18.85
CA SER A 77 -11.72 -2.06 17.59
C SER A 77 -12.97 -2.91 17.74
N ALA A 78 -13.82 -2.96 16.70
CA ALA A 78 -14.96 -3.88 16.68
C ALA A 78 -14.52 -5.35 16.54
N GLN A 79 -13.25 -5.59 16.17
CA GLN A 79 -12.66 -6.92 16.07
C GLN A 79 -12.01 -7.38 17.40
N TYR A 80 -12.01 -6.55 18.44
CA TYR A 80 -11.37 -6.89 19.72
C TYR A 80 -11.82 -8.24 20.26
N ASN A 81 -10.86 -9.11 20.57
CA ASN A 81 -11.13 -10.42 21.14
C ASN A 81 -10.26 -10.67 22.38
N ARG A 82 -10.85 -10.46 23.56
CA ARG A 82 -10.20 -10.63 24.86
C ARG A 82 -9.56 -12.01 25.06
N LEU A 83 -10.15 -13.07 24.49
CA LEU A 83 -9.67 -14.44 24.67
C LEU A 83 -8.35 -14.69 23.95
N LEU A 84 -8.10 -13.97 22.85
CA LEU A 84 -6.93 -14.16 22.00
C LEU A 84 -5.77 -13.22 22.35
N VAL A 85 -5.96 -12.23 23.23
CA VAL A 85 -4.98 -11.16 23.48
C VAL A 85 -3.62 -11.70 23.90
N GLU A 86 -3.57 -12.61 24.86
CA GLU A 86 -2.30 -13.14 25.38
C GLU A 86 -1.61 -14.05 24.36
N GLU A 87 -2.38 -14.78 23.55
CA GLU A 87 -1.84 -15.59 22.47
C GLU A 87 -1.21 -14.70 21.39
N ILE A 88 -1.92 -13.65 20.96
CA ILE A 88 -1.46 -12.72 19.94
C ILE A 88 -0.23 -11.95 20.41
N LYS A 89 -0.18 -11.50 21.67
CA LYS A 89 1.00 -10.82 22.23
C LYS A 89 2.26 -11.68 22.17
N ARG A 90 2.14 -13.01 22.30
CA ARG A 90 3.29 -13.94 22.13
C ARG A 90 3.76 -14.02 20.68
N ASP A 91 2.84 -13.92 19.73
CA ASP A 91 3.13 -14.05 18.29
C ASP A 91 3.55 -12.74 17.62
N LEU A 92 3.17 -11.58 18.17
CA LEU A 92 3.50 -10.26 17.62
C LEU A 92 5.01 -10.02 17.36
N PRO A 93 5.93 -10.43 18.25
CA PRO A 93 7.37 -10.32 17.96
C PRO A 93 7.77 -11.08 16.69
N ILE A 94 7.16 -12.23 16.43
CA ILE A 94 7.45 -13.06 15.24
C ILE A 94 6.89 -12.39 13.97
N LEU A 95 5.65 -11.87 14.04
CA LEU A 95 4.99 -11.20 12.90
C LEU A 95 5.62 -9.85 12.54
N SER A 96 6.22 -9.16 13.52
CA SER A 96 6.87 -7.86 13.30
C SER A 96 8.28 -7.97 12.72
N GLN A 97 8.99 -9.07 12.97
CA GLN A 97 10.35 -9.28 12.48
C GLN A 97 10.39 -9.66 10.99
N GLN A 98 11.44 -9.20 10.30
CA GLN A 98 11.75 -9.64 8.94
C GLN A 98 12.59 -10.94 9.01
N ASN A 99 12.33 -11.88 8.10
CA ASN A 99 13.06 -13.15 7.93
C ASN A 99 12.83 -14.25 8.98
N VAL A 100 11.77 -14.17 9.78
CA VAL A 100 11.33 -15.27 10.64
C VAL A 100 10.27 -16.10 9.92
N ASP A 101 10.21 -17.39 10.20
CA ASP A 101 9.26 -18.35 9.65
C ASP A 101 7.86 -18.18 10.25
N TRP A 102 7.25 -17.03 9.96
CA TRP A 102 5.96 -16.60 10.50
C TRP A 102 4.79 -17.45 10.00
N GLU A 103 4.94 -18.16 8.89
CA GLU A 103 3.92 -19.06 8.31
C GLU A 103 3.61 -20.27 9.22
N LYS A 104 4.44 -20.54 10.24
CA LYS A 104 4.14 -21.53 11.28
C LYS A 104 3.06 -21.08 12.26
N ILE A 105 2.79 -19.78 12.34
CA ILE A 105 1.72 -19.24 13.18
C ILE A 105 0.40 -19.51 12.48
N PRO A 106 -0.60 -20.11 13.15
CA PRO A 106 -1.93 -20.29 12.58
C PRO A 106 -2.50 -18.94 12.14
N THR A 107 -3.00 -18.89 10.89
CA THR A 107 -3.68 -17.69 10.38
C THR A 107 -4.90 -17.38 11.24
N ARG A 108 -5.03 -16.12 11.64
CA ARG A 108 -6.19 -15.59 12.34
C ARG A 108 -7.10 -14.81 11.40
N LEU A 109 -6.59 -14.44 10.23
CA LEU A 109 -7.37 -13.77 9.20
C LEU A 109 -8.63 -14.56 8.82
N PRO A 110 -9.80 -13.90 8.74
CA PRO A 110 -11.01 -14.53 8.25
C PRO A 110 -10.85 -15.00 6.80
N GLU A 111 -11.20 -16.25 6.54
CA GLU A 111 -10.99 -16.84 5.22
C GLU A 111 -11.95 -16.22 4.18
N PRO A 112 -11.47 -15.76 3.01
CA PRO A 112 -12.32 -15.18 1.97
C PRO A 112 -13.00 -16.26 1.12
N ILE A 113 -13.67 -17.25 1.75
CA ILE A 113 -14.42 -18.28 1.01
C ILE A 113 -15.76 -17.70 0.55
N PRO A 114 -16.02 -17.61 -0.77
CA PRO A 114 -17.27 -17.05 -1.30
C PRO A 114 -18.51 -17.93 -1.03
N HIS A 115 -18.38 -19.12 -0.44
CA HIS A 115 -19.48 -20.08 -0.25
C HIS A 115 -19.88 -20.29 1.22
N SER A 116 -19.12 -19.72 2.18
CA SER A 116 -19.47 -19.73 3.60
C SER A 116 -20.06 -18.38 3.99
N ARG A 117 -21.36 -18.35 4.35
CA ARG A 117 -22.04 -17.12 4.79
C ARG A 117 -21.36 -16.50 6.02
N ASN A 118 -20.84 -17.33 6.92
CA ASN A 118 -20.17 -16.88 8.14
C ASN A 118 -18.80 -16.26 7.84
N SER A 119 -18.06 -16.84 6.90
CA SER A 119 -16.75 -16.31 6.52
C SER A 119 -16.90 -14.98 5.76
N MET A 120 -17.89 -14.86 4.87
CA MET A 120 -18.22 -13.60 4.20
C MET A 120 -18.64 -12.50 5.18
N SER A 121 -19.43 -12.80 6.21
CA SER A 121 -19.86 -11.78 7.18
C SER A 121 -18.69 -11.26 8.01
N GLN A 122 -17.76 -12.13 8.42
CA GLN A 122 -16.54 -11.76 9.15
C GLN A 122 -15.63 -10.87 8.30
N VAL A 123 -15.36 -11.27 7.05
CA VAL A 123 -14.54 -10.44 6.14
C VAL A 123 -15.24 -9.11 5.87
N ASN A 124 -16.55 -9.08 5.66
CA ASN A 124 -17.29 -7.83 5.45
C ASN A 124 -17.28 -6.91 6.69
N GLN A 125 -17.27 -7.46 7.90
CA GLN A 125 -17.09 -6.67 9.12
C GLN A 125 -15.67 -6.11 9.21
N LEU A 126 -14.65 -6.91 8.90
CA LEU A 126 -13.26 -6.48 8.84
C LEU A 126 -13.06 -5.37 7.79
N LEU A 127 -13.64 -5.51 6.60
CA LEU A 127 -13.55 -4.52 5.52
C LEU A 127 -14.39 -3.25 5.77
N LYS A 128 -15.02 -3.10 6.95
CA LYS A 128 -15.58 -1.83 7.43
C LYS A 128 -14.64 -1.09 8.37
N GLU A 129 -13.60 -1.76 8.88
CA GLU A 129 -12.61 -1.14 9.77
C GLU A 129 -11.70 -0.21 8.98
N ARG A 130 -11.84 1.10 9.20
CA ARG A 130 -11.10 2.11 8.43
C ARG A 130 -9.59 1.91 8.49
N GLN A 131 -9.06 1.64 9.69
CA GLN A 131 -7.62 1.42 9.90
C GLN A 131 -7.11 0.22 9.09
N PHE A 132 -7.94 -0.83 8.97
CA PHE A 132 -7.60 -2.00 8.17
C PHE A 132 -7.61 -1.69 6.68
N ILE A 133 -8.62 -0.98 6.19
CA ILE A 133 -8.73 -0.57 4.78
C ILE A 133 -7.54 0.30 4.39
N ASP A 134 -7.12 1.23 5.23
CA ASP A 134 -5.98 2.12 4.97
C ASP A 134 -4.68 1.31 4.80
N VAL A 135 -4.49 0.25 5.60
CA VAL A 135 -3.38 -0.69 5.44
C VAL A 135 -3.54 -1.51 4.16
N LEU A 136 -4.73 -2.05 3.91
CA LEU A 136 -5.01 -2.87 2.73
C LEU A 136 -4.76 -2.12 1.42
N GLN A 137 -5.09 -0.83 1.37
CA GLN A 137 -4.82 0.04 0.23
C GLN A 137 -3.30 0.25 0.02
N GLN A 138 -2.53 0.40 1.10
CA GLN A 138 -1.07 0.47 1.00
C GLN A 138 -0.45 -0.85 0.53
N LEU A 139 -0.98 -1.98 1.00
CA LEU A 139 -0.55 -3.30 0.55
C LEU A 139 -0.91 -3.53 -0.93
N ASN A 140 -2.06 -3.04 -1.39
CA ASN A 140 -2.44 -3.10 -2.81
C ASN A 140 -1.40 -2.41 -3.69
N LYS A 141 -1.04 -1.17 -3.36
CA LYS A 141 -0.03 -0.39 -4.10
C LYS A 141 1.30 -1.12 -4.18
N ARG A 142 1.73 -1.76 -3.07
CA ARG A 142 2.97 -2.56 -3.04
C ARG A 142 2.84 -3.84 -3.87
N LYS A 143 1.72 -4.55 -3.79
CA LYS A 143 1.46 -5.74 -4.60
C LYS A 143 1.52 -5.43 -6.09
N ILE A 144 0.88 -4.35 -6.51
CA ILE A 144 0.86 -3.91 -7.91
C ILE A 144 2.28 -3.59 -8.39
N ALA A 145 3.08 -2.88 -7.60
CA ALA A 145 4.49 -2.64 -7.93
C ALA A 145 5.31 -3.96 -8.05
N LEU A 146 5.00 -4.96 -7.22
CA LEU A 146 5.62 -6.28 -7.34
C LEU A 146 5.15 -7.04 -8.58
N ASP A 147 3.85 -7.02 -8.88
CA ASP A 147 3.27 -7.68 -10.06
C ASP A 147 3.86 -7.09 -11.35
N ARG A 148 4.01 -5.77 -11.42
CA ARG A 148 4.68 -5.09 -12.54
C ARG A 148 6.14 -5.53 -12.67
N ARG A 149 6.88 -5.56 -11.57
CA ARG A 149 8.26 -6.03 -11.54
C ARG A 149 8.40 -7.50 -11.95
N ASP A 150 7.48 -8.36 -11.53
CA ASP A 150 7.43 -9.76 -11.93
C ASP A 150 7.20 -9.90 -13.45
N ARG A 151 6.27 -9.10 -14.01
CA ARG A 151 6.06 -9.05 -15.47
C ARG A 151 7.33 -8.65 -16.21
N ILE A 152 8.04 -7.61 -15.76
CA ILE A 152 9.31 -7.16 -16.37
C ILE A 152 10.37 -8.25 -16.32
N LEU A 153 10.52 -8.93 -15.16
CA LEU A 153 11.49 -10.01 -15.01
C LEU A 153 11.17 -11.26 -15.86
N ARG A 154 9.92 -11.41 -16.29
CA ARG A 154 9.49 -12.48 -17.20
C ARG A 154 9.54 -12.07 -18.66
N SER A 155 9.32 -10.79 -18.96
CA SER A 155 9.33 -10.22 -20.31
C SER A 155 10.72 -9.84 -20.81
N SER A 156 11.78 -10.14 -20.06
CA SER A 156 13.19 -9.86 -20.39
C SER A 156 13.75 -10.61 -21.62
N SER A 157 12.88 -11.00 -22.56
CA SER A 157 13.21 -11.17 -23.98
C SER A 157 13.13 -9.85 -24.78
N HIS A 158 12.59 -8.75 -24.23
CA HIS A 158 12.48 -7.48 -24.93
C HIS A 158 13.36 -6.39 -24.30
N GLN A 159 14.30 -5.87 -25.09
CA GLN A 159 15.17 -4.73 -24.80
C GLN A 159 14.38 -3.42 -24.70
N HIS A 160 13.60 -3.24 -23.64
CA HIS A 160 13.05 -1.92 -23.32
C HIS A 160 13.59 -1.43 -21.98
N ASN A 161 14.33 -0.32 -22.04
CA ASN A 161 14.90 0.45 -20.92
C ASN A 161 13.82 1.11 -20.03
N ILE A 162 12.65 0.49 -19.90
CA ILE A 162 11.56 0.93 -19.05
C ILE A 162 11.80 0.28 -17.68
N THR A 163 12.48 1.02 -16.81
CA THR A 163 12.58 0.63 -15.40
C THR A 163 11.46 1.33 -14.64
N ASP A 164 10.68 0.57 -13.85
CA ASP A 164 9.71 1.07 -12.86
C ASP A 164 10.45 1.79 -11.71
N THR A 165 11.18 2.85 -12.05
CA THR A 165 12.00 3.64 -11.16
C THR A 165 11.30 4.98 -10.98
N THR A 166 11.01 5.33 -9.73
CA THR A 166 10.62 6.71 -9.39
C THR A 166 11.85 7.60 -9.51
N TYR A 167 11.95 8.35 -10.60
CA TYR A 167 13.12 9.17 -10.89
C TYR A 167 13.13 10.48 -10.12
N ALA A 168 11.95 11.00 -9.80
CA ALA A 168 11.79 12.22 -9.04
C ALA A 168 10.54 12.13 -8.15
N GLN A 169 10.65 12.63 -6.94
CA GLN A 169 9.58 12.66 -5.95
C GLN A 169 9.64 13.98 -5.18
N THR A 170 8.54 14.72 -5.17
CA THR A 170 8.38 15.95 -4.40
C THR A 170 7.24 15.78 -3.39
N SER A 171 7.53 16.04 -2.13
CA SER A 171 6.55 15.99 -1.03
C SER A 171 6.37 17.38 -0.43
N LEU A 172 5.13 17.89 -0.43
CA LEU A 172 4.75 19.18 0.15
C LEU A 172 3.89 18.96 1.39
N GLN A 173 4.36 19.40 2.54
CA GLN A 173 3.63 19.31 3.80
C GLN A 173 2.86 20.59 4.12
N LEU A 174 1.78 20.49 4.90
CA LEU A 174 0.98 21.64 5.37
C LEU A 174 1.80 22.68 6.14
N ASN A 175 2.85 22.25 6.84
CA ASN A 175 3.77 23.13 7.57
C ASN A 175 4.75 23.89 6.65
N GLY A 176 4.60 23.75 5.32
CA GLY A 176 5.47 24.39 4.33
C GLY A 176 6.77 23.63 4.04
N LYS A 177 7.01 22.47 4.66
CA LYS A 177 8.18 21.65 4.35
C LYS A 177 8.04 21.02 2.96
N ILE A 178 9.01 21.29 2.10
CA ILE A 178 9.14 20.68 0.78
C ILE A 178 10.34 19.74 0.79
N VAL A 179 10.15 18.49 0.37
CA VAL A 179 11.21 17.49 0.26
C VAL A 179 11.25 16.97 -1.17
N ASN A 180 12.38 17.18 -1.83
CA ASN A 180 12.65 16.65 -3.17
C ASN A 180 13.62 15.48 -3.06
N ARG A 181 13.31 14.39 -3.75
CA ARG A 181 14.16 13.20 -3.87
C ARG A 181 14.30 12.83 -5.33
N TYR A 182 15.51 12.49 -5.73
CA TYR A 182 15.82 12.05 -7.08
C TYR A 182 16.56 10.73 -6.99
N ASP A 183 16.22 9.80 -7.88
CA ASP A 183 16.97 8.57 -8.02
C ASP A 183 18.27 8.86 -8.78
N GLN A 184 19.39 8.32 -8.29
CA GLN A 184 20.70 8.53 -8.90
C GLN A 184 20.76 8.05 -10.36
N ALA A 185 19.95 7.06 -10.74
CA ALA A 185 19.86 6.55 -12.11
C ALA A 185 19.41 7.62 -13.11
N ILE A 186 18.73 8.70 -12.67
CA ILE A 186 18.31 9.79 -13.56
C ILE A 186 19.51 10.49 -14.22
N LEU A 187 20.69 10.47 -13.58
CA LEU A 187 21.89 11.15 -14.06
C LEU A 187 22.44 10.53 -15.35
N GLY A 188 22.25 9.22 -15.54
CA GLY A 188 22.74 8.47 -16.69
C GLY A 188 21.78 8.40 -17.88
N ARG A 189 20.62 9.06 -17.80
CA ARG A 189 19.58 8.97 -18.84
C ARG A 189 19.74 10.01 -19.94
N SER A 190 19.48 9.61 -21.18
CA SER A 190 19.46 10.50 -22.34
C SER A 190 18.27 11.47 -22.33
N ASP A 191 17.12 11.07 -21.77
CA ASP A 191 15.88 11.84 -21.66
C ASP A 191 15.74 12.59 -20.31
N ARG A 192 16.81 12.68 -19.51
CA ARG A 192 16.82 13.29 -18.17
C ARG A 192 16.12 14.65 -18.12
N ASN A 193 16.44 15.54 -19.05
CA ASN A 193 15.92 16.91 -19.01
C ASN A 193 14.40 16.94 -19.23
N LEU A 194 13.87 16.05 -20.08
CA LEU A 194 12.44 15.91 -20.29
C LEU A 194 11.74 15.41 -19.01
N LEU A 195 12.30 14.41 -18.34
CA LEU A 195 11.74 13.89 -17.09
C LEU A 195 11.73 14.94 -15.97
N LEU A 196 12.80 15.73 -15.84
CA LEU A 196 12.87 16.81 -14.87
C LEU A 196 11.85 17.91 -15.18
N GLN A 197 11.69 18.29 -16.45
CA GLN A 197 10.71 19.28 -16.87
C GLN A 197 9.28 18.80 -16.61
N LEU A 198 8.96 17.55 -16.93
CA LEU A 198 7.65 16.95 -16.64
C LEU A 198 7.39 16.94 -15.13
N HIS A 199 8.39 16.56 -14.33
CA HIS A 199 8.27 16.56 -12.86
C HIS A 199 8.03 17.96 -12.30
N GLU A 200 8.74 18.98 -12.82
CA GLU A 200 8.58 20.37 -12.42
C GLU A 200 7.16 20.87 -12.74
N GLN A 201 6.66 20.59 -13.95
CA GLN A 201 5.30 20.94 -14.37
C GLN A 201 4.25 20.24 -13.50
N SER A 202 4.42 18.95 -13.20
CA SER A 202 3.54 18.21 -12.30
C SER A 202 3.57 18.76 -10.87
N THR A 203 4.75 19.17 -10.39
CA THR A 203 4.92 19.75 -9.06
C THR A 203 4.22 21.10 -8.96
N ALA A 204 4.40 21.98 -9.95
CA ALA A 204 3.73 23.28 -10.00
C ALA A 204 2.19 23.14 -10.04
N THR A 205 1.70 22.22 -10.88
CA THR A 205 0.27 21.91 -10.98
C THR A 205 -0.27 21.33 -9.68
N GLY A 206 0.44 20.37 -9.08
CA GLY A 206 0.07 19.74 -7.82
C GLY A 206 0.04 20.73 -6.66
N GLU A 207 1.00 21.65 -6.58
CA GLU A 207 1.01 22.73 -5.60
C GLU A 207 -0.21 23.65 -5.76
N GLN A 208 -0.54 24.05 -7.00
CA GLN A 208 -1.69 24.90 -7.26
C GLN A 208 -3.02 24.21 -6.84
N GLN A 209 -3.20 22.95 -7.20
CA GLN A 209 -4.37 22.16 -6.80
C GLN A 209 -4.45 21.99 -5.28
N TRP A 210 -3.32 21.69 -4.64
CA TRP A 210 -3.24 21.56 -3.19
C TRP A 210 -3.63 22.84 -2.46
N ARG A 211 -3.08 23.98 -2.88
CA ARG A 211 -3.44 25.30 -2.34
C ARG A 211 -4.92 25.60 -2.55
N GLY A 212 -5.49 25.22 -3.71
CA GLY A 212 -6.92 25.33 -4.00
C GLY A 212 -7.78 24.54 -3.01
N LEU A 213 -7.42 23.27 -2.77
CA LEU A 213 -8.11 22.40 -1.81
C LEU A 213 -8.05 22.96 -0.38
N VAL A 214 -6.87 23.39 0.08
CA VAL A 214 -6.70 23.97 1.42
C VAL A 214 -7.55 25.24 1.57
N LYS A 215 -7.55 26.13 0.56
CA LYS A 215 -8.42 27.33 0.55
C LYS A 215 -9.89 26.96 0.61
N PHE A 216 -10.31 25.94 -0.15
CA PHE A 216 -11.68 25.45 -0.14
C PHE A 216 -12.08 24.93 1.26
N ILE A 217 -11.25 24.07 1.87
CA ILE A 217 -11.50 23.56 3.23
C ILE A 217 -11.59 24.71 4.25
N LEU A 218 -10.65 25.66 4.21
CA LEU A 218 -10.69 26.83 5.09
C LEU A 218 -11.96 27.66 4.88
N SER A 219 -12.42 27.80 3.63
CA SER A 219 -13.66 28.54 3.32
C SER A 219 -14.92 27.87 3.87
N LEU A 220 -14.94 26.54 3.98
CA LEU A 220 -16.05 25.80 4.58
C LEU A 220 -16.05 25.93 6.11
N VAL A 221 -14.87 25.94 6.73
CA VAL A 221 -14.70 26.13 8.18
C VAL A 221 -15.01 27.57 8.59
N ALA A 222 -14.63 28.57 7.79
CA ALA A 222 -14.87 29.98 8.08
C ALA A 222 -16.33 30.45 7.88
N ARG A 223 -17.19 29.59 7.30
CA ARG A 223 -18.63 29.85 7.11
C ARG A 223 -19.51 29.23 8.20
N GLN A 224 -18.91 28.58 9.19
CA GLN A 224 -19.54 28.18 10.46
C GLN A 224 -19.24 29.21 11.53
#